data_AF-S9Q4A6-F1
#
_entry.id   AF-S9Q4A6-F1
#
_cell.length_a   1.000
_cell.length_b   1.000
_cell.length_c   1.000
_cell.angle_alpha   90.00
_cell.angle_beta   90.00
_cell.angle_gamma   90.00
#
_symmetry.space_group_name_H-M   'P 1'
#
loop_
_entity.id
_entity.type
_entity.pdbx_description
1 polymer ?
#
loop_
_entity_poly.entity_id
_entity_poly.type
_entity_poly.pdbx_seq_one_letter_code
_entity_poly.pdbx_strand_id
1 'polypeptide(L)'
;MEGLNLLRGRVSMNIGLFSFQKRFLHTLRRPFVFPKPLKGPKIKDVVSEYEKRYQNKMDVDGKRFQMFHRSQKDRVRPGAVLLVESYSKYPMKESINRFAGYLLRVRHRGPKSSFLLRNNVMGVGVEVLFPVYSPQIKSITVLKENGIAKRPRRAYLSYLRQPRFRLPPVEPLVRKFMEGKKK
;
A
#
# COMPACT_ATOMS: atom_id res chain seq x y z
N MET A 1 -102.69 -40.40 27.48
CA MET A 1 -102.67 -41.30 26.30
C MET A 1 -102.74 -40.35 25.12
N GLU A 2 -101.79 -40.15 24.22
CA GLU A 2 -100.70 -40.90 23.55
C GLU A 2 -99.78 -39.79 22.98
N GLY A 3 -98.49 -39.90 22.65
CA GLY A 3 -97.50 -40.96 22.63
C GLY A 3 -96.17 -40.29 22.20
N LEU A 4 -95.05 -40.86 22.66
CA LEU A 4 -93.69 -40.55 22.21
C LEU A 4 -93.46 -41.05 20.77
N ASN A 5 -92.63 -40.35 19.98
CA ASN A 5 -91.73 -40.93 18.96
C ASN A 5 -90.70 -39.86 18.51
N LEU A 6 -89.50 -39.85 19.08
CA LEU A 6 -88.24 -40.42 18.55
C LEU A 6 -87.66 -39.77 17.27
N LEU A 7 -86.59 -39.00 17.51
CA LEU A 7 -85.29 -38.97 16.82
C LEU A 7 -85.25 -39.17 15.29
N ARG A 8 -84.83 -38.11 14.57
CA ARG A 8 -83.88 -38.21 13.45
C ARG A 8 -83.15 -36.88 13.25
N GLY A 9 -81.87 -36.89 13.60
CA GLY A 9 -80.97 -35.77 13.37
C GLY A 9 -80.73 -35.50 11.88
N ARG A 10 -80.63 -34.22 11.54
CA ARG A 10 -79.83 -33.73 10.41
C ARG A 10 -79.16 -32.43 10.84
N VAL A 11 -77.98 -32.56 11.43
CA VAL A 11 -77.00 -31.48 11.42
C VAL A 11 -76.46 -31.39 9.99
N SER A 12 -77.09 -30.58 9.15
CA SER A 12 -76.42 -30.13 7.93
C SER A 12 -75.51 -28.98 8.33
N MET A 13 -74.29 -29.34 8.72
CA MET A 13 -73.17 -28.41 8.77
C MET A 13 -72.99 -27.85 7.36
N ASN A 14 -73.52 -26.65 7.11
CA ASN A 14 -73.05 -25.77 6.05
C ASN A 14 -71.61 -25.37 6.41
N ILE A 15 -70.66 -26.29 6.19
CA ILE A 15 -69.24 -26.00 6.13
C ILE A 15 -69.06 -25.13 4.89
N GLY A 16 -69.12 -23.82 5.11
CA GLY A 16 -68.68 -22.81 4.17
C GLY A 16 -67.18 -22.95 3.97
N LEU A 17 -66.77 -23.91 3.13
CA LEU A 17 -65.37 -24.19 2.81
C LEU A 17 -64.73 -23.16 1.87
N PHE A 18 -65.43 -22.06 1.56
CA PHE A 18 -64.97 -21.08 0.55
C PHE A 18 -64.81 -19.64 1.04
N SER A 19 -64.99 -19.35 2.33
CA SER A 19 -64.84 -17.96 2.84
C SER A 19 -63.54 -17.68 3.59
N PHE A 20 -62.73 -18.70 3.91
CA PHE A 20 -61.61 -18.54 4.84
C PHE A 20 -60.23 -18.32 4.22
N GLN A 21 -60.03 -18.54 2.90
CA GLN A 21 -58.66 -18.68 2.36
C GLN A 21 -58.12 -17.49 1.56
N LYS A 22 -58.81 -16.34 1.48
CA LYS A 22 -58.30 -15.16 0.75
C LYS A 22 -58.25 -13.85 1.53
N ARG A 23 -58.55 -13.83 2.83
CA ARG A 23 -58.50 -12.61 3.66
C ARG A 23 -57.18 -12.40 4.43
N PHE A 24 -56.22 -13.32 4.32
CA PHE A 24 -54.96 -13.27 5.08
C PHE A 24 -53.69 -13.28 4.21
N LEU A 25 -53.81 -13.16 2.89
CA LEU A 25 -52.64 -13.14 1.99
C LEU A 25 -52.04 -11.73 1.79
N HIS A 26 -52.77 -10.67 2.12
CA HIS A 26 -52.31 -9.28 1.98
C HIS A 26 -51.36 -8.86 3.12
N THR A 27 -51.40 -9.56 4.26
CA THR A 27 -50.54 -9.31 5.42
C THR A 27 -49.17 -10.01 5.34
N LEU A 28 -48.98 -10.91 4.36
CA LEU A 28 -47.74 -11.69 4.19
C LEU A 28 -46.69 -11.02 3.30
N ARG A 29 -46.98 -9.85 2.71
CA ARG A 29 -45.99 -9.04 2.01
C ARG A 29 -45.57 -7.86 2.89
N ARG A 30 -44.75 -8.12 3.92
CA ARG A 30 -43.86 -7.07 4.41
C ARG A 30 -42.82 -6.88 3.31
N PRO A 31 -42.84 -5.80 2.49
CA PRO A 31 -41.77 -5.60 1.54
C PRO A 31 -40.48 -5.58 2.34
N PHE A 32 -39.50 -6.38 1.92
CA PHE A 32 -38.18 -6.35 2.54
C PHE A 32 -37.64 -4.92 2.42
N VAL A 33 -37.64 -4.18 3.53
CA VAL A 33 -37.14 -2.81 3.57
C VAL A 33 -35.63 -2.91 3.64
N PHE A 34 -34.95 -2.67 2.52
CA PHE A 34 -33.50 -2.59 2.53
C PHE A 34 -33.06 -1.54 3.56
N PRO A 35 -32.06 -1.83 4.40
CA PRO A 35 -31.52 -0.84 5.30
C PRO A 35 -31.03 0.36 4.48
N LYS A 36 -31.21 1.57 5.03
CA LYS A 36 -30.65 2.78 4.39
C LYS A 36 -29.14 2.57 4.20
N PRO A 37 -28.57 2.92 3.04
CA PRO A 37 -27.14 2.77 2.82
C PRO A 37 -26.38 3.59 3.86
N LEU A 38 -25.20 3.10 4.25
CA LEU A 38 -24.32 3.85 5.13
C LEU A 38 -24.01 5.22 4.52
N LYS A 39 -23.82 6.22 5.37
CA LYS A 39 -23.38 7.55 4.91
C LYS A 39 -22.07 7.38 4.15
N GLY A 40 -22.03 7.95 2.94
CA GLY A 40 -20.82 7.97 2.13
C GLY A 40 -19.67 8.73 2.82
N PRO A 41 -18.45 8.62 2.28
CA PRO A 41 -17.30 9.36 2.78
C PRO A 41 -17.55 10.87 2.71
N LYS A 42 -16.98 11.61 3.65
CA LYS A 42 -17.11 13.08 3.72
C LYS A 42 -16.48 13.80 2.53
N ILE A 43 -15.43 13.22 1.95
CA ILE A 43 -14.63 13.79 0.87
C ILE A 43 -14.78 12.91 -0.37
N LYS A 44 -14.84 13.54 -1.54
CA LYS A 44 -15.00 12.86 -2.83
C LYS A 44 -13.77 11.99 -3.16
N ASP A 45 -12.56 12.53 -2.98
CA ASP A 45 -11.32 11.79 -3.21
C ASP A 45 -10.76 11.21 -1.91
N VAL A 46 -11.33 10.07 -1.51
CA VAL A 46 -10.91 9.34 -0.31
C VAL A 46 -9.52 8.74 -0.49
N VAL A 47 -9.13 8.39 -1.72
CA VAL A 47 -7.89 7.68 -2.00
C VAL A 47 -6.70 8.61 -1.78
N SER A 48 -6.70 9.81 -2.35
CA SER A 48 -5.58 10.74 -2.14
C SER A 48 -5.44 11.16 -0.68
N GLU A 49 -6.56 11.34 0.02
CA GLU A 49 -6.56 11.62 1.45
C GLU A 49 -5.93 10.46 2.24
N TYR A 50 -6.33 9.22 1.95
CA TYR A 50 -5.75 8.03 2.58
C TYR A 50 -4.25 7.90 2.28
N GLU A 51 -3.83 8.09 1.02
CA GLU A 51 -2.42 8.05 0.64
C GLU A 51 -1.60 9.10 1.39
N LYS A 52 -2.11 10.33 1.50
CA LYS A 52 -1.46 11.41 2.26
C LYS A 52 -1.35 11.06 3.74
N ARG A 53 -2.43 10.55 4.35
CA ARG A 53 -2.44 10.09 5.75
C ARG A 53 -1.42 8.97 5.97
N TYR A 54 -1.34 8.00 5.05
CA TYR A 54 -0.38 6.92 5.11
C TYR A 54 1.06 7.45 5.00
N GLN A 55 1.36 8.33 4.04
CA GLN A 55 2.68 8.93 3.89
C GLN A 55 3.11 9.69 5.15
N ASN A 56 2.23 10.52 5.71
CA ASN A 56 2.51 11.27 6.94
C ASN A 56 2.75 10.35 8.13
N LYS A 57 2.02 9.22 8.21
CA LYS A 57 2.20 8.21 9.26
C LYS A 57 3.56 7.51 9.14
N MET A 58 4.00 7.21 7.92
CA MET A 58 5.24 6.45 7.67
C MET A 58 6.50 7.33 7.64
N ASP A 59 6.37 8.62 7.34
CA ASP A 59 7.46 9.60 7.24
C ASP A 59 7.12 10.84 8.08
N VAL A 60 7.16 10.68 9.40
CA VAL A 60 6.85 11.75 10.37
C VAL A 60 7.74 12.98 10.17
N ASP A 61 9.02 12.76 9.86
CA ASP A 61 10.00 13.83 9.61
C ASP A 61 9.79 14.53 8.25
N GLY A 62 9.05 13.93 7.33
CA GLY A 62 8.93 14.41 5.94
C GLY A 62 10.22 14.36 5.11
N LYS A 63 11.33 13.87 5.67
CA LYS A 63 12.65 13.81 5.01
C LYS A 63 12.62 12.94 3.77
N ARG A 64 11.91 11.81 3.79
CA ARG A 64 11.85 10.89 2.65
C ARG A 64 11.02 11.48 1.52
N PHE A 65 9.92 12.17 1.87
CA PHE A 65 9.15 12.97 0.93
C PHE A 65 10.03 14.06 0.31
N GLN A 66 10.80 14.80 1.09
CA GLN A 66 11.71 15.83 0.59
C GLN A 66 12.75 15.26 -0.40
N MET A 67 13.35 14.11 -0.05
CA MET A 67 14.38 13.45 -0.85
C MET A 67 13.88 12.93 -2.19
N PHE A 68 12.68 12.37 -2.27
CA PHE A 68 12.24 11.62 -3.46
C PHE A 68 11.05 12.22 -4.19
N HIS A 69 10.27 13.13 -3.60
CA HIS A 69 9.08 13.62 -4.25
C HIS A 69 9.40 14.56 -5.42
N ARG A 70 8.65 14.43 -6.52
CA ARG A 70 8.88 15.19 -7.76
C ARG A 70 8.71 16.71 -7.61
N SER A 71 7.92 17.15 -6.63
CA SER A 71 7.71 18.58 -6.36
C SER A 71 8.95 19.26 -5.80
N GLN A 72 9.91 18.50 -5.28
CA GLN A 72 11.05 19.05 -4.56
C GLN A 72 12.20 19.34 -5.51
N LYS A 73 12.75 20.56 -5.38
CA LYS A 73 13.84 21.05 -6.23
C LYS A 73 15.13 20.27 -5.98
N ASP A 74 15.45 20.07 -4.70
CA ASP A 74 16.67 19.45 -4.18
C ASP A 74 16.50 17.93 -3.96
N ARG A 75 15.53 17.33 -4.65
CA ARG A 75 15.34 15.88 -4.62
C ARG A 75 16.55 15.14 -5.15
N VAL A 76 16.78 13.94 -4.63
CA VAL A 76 17.80 13.01 -5.12
C VAL A 76 17.46 12.58 -6.54
N ARG A 77 18.45 12.63 -7.43
CA ARG A 77 18.28 12.32 -8.85
C ARG A 77 19.01 11.02 -9.22
N PRO A 78 18.53 10.30 -10.25
CA PRO A 78 19.25 9.14 -10.77
C PRO A 78 20.71 9.47 -11.06
N GLY A 79 21.60 8.55 -10.72
CA GLY A 79 23.05 8.73 -10.79
C GLY A 79 23.71 9.13 -9.47
N ALA A 80 22.93 9.51 -8.44
CA ALA A 80 23.43 9.68 -7.08
C ALA A 80 23.86 8.35 -6.45
N VAL A 81 24.81 8.39 -5.53
CA VAL A 81 25.22 7.27 -4.69
C VAL A 81 24.54 7.40 -3.34
N LEU A 82 23.75 6.40 -2.97
CA LEU A 82 23.04 6.35 -1.71
C LEU A 82 23.60 5.24 -0.83
N LEU A 83 23.66 5.51 0.48
CA LEU A 83 23.82 4.52 1.53
C LEU A 83 22.46 4.33 2.21
N VAL A 84 21.94 3.11 2.16
CA VAL A 84 20.69 2.73 2.83
C VAL A 84 21.04 1.82 3.99
N GLU A 85 20.60 2.21 5.19
CA GLU A 85 20.63 1.35 6.37
C GLU A 85 19.22 0.77 6.58
N SER A 86 19.09 -0.54 6.58
CA SER A 86 17.83 -1.26 6.77
C SER A 86 17.95 -2.33 7.86
N TYR A 87 16.88 -2.58 8.59
CA TYR A 87 16.83 -3.68 9.55
C TYR A 87 16.80 -5.02 8.81
N SER A 88 17.63 -5.97 9.25
CA SER A 88 17.70 -7.32 8.67
C SER A 88 16.43 -8.13 8.93
N LYS A 89 15.91 -8.03 10.15
CA LYS A 89 14.60 -8.56 10.56
C LYS A 89 13.72 -7.40 11.00
N TYR A 90 12.42 -7.50 10.73
CA TYR A 90 11.42 -6.54 11.19
C TYR A 90 10.19 -7.33 11.65
N PRO A 91 9.59 -7.02 12.82
CA PRO A 91 9.76 -5.80 13.62
C PRO A 91 10.95 -5.82 14.61
N MET A 92 11.64 -6.96 14.78
CA MET A 92 12.76 -7.10 15.71
C MET A 92 14.01 -6.36 15.18
N LYS A 93 14.24 -5.14 15.68
CA LYS A 93 15.30 -4.20 15.23
C LYS A 93 16.71 -4.58 15.69
N GLU A 94 17.11 -5.84 15.50
CA GLU A 94 18.36 -6.39 16.06
C GLU A 94 19.60 -5.98 15.27
N SER A 95 19.57 -6.17 13.95
CA SER A 95 20.74 -6.03 13.08
C SER A 95 20.47 -5.08 11.92
N ILE A 96 21.50 -4.30 11.57
CA ILE A 96 21.46 -3.29 10.51
C ILE A 96 22.26 -3.76 9.32
N ASN A 97 21.57 -3.98 8.21
CA ASN A 97 22.16 -4.22 6.91
C ASN A 97 22.41 -2.87 6.23
N ARG A 98 23.59 -2.72 5.63
CA ARG A 98 23.97 -1.52 4.88
C ARG A 98 24.14 -1.87 3.42
N PHE A 99 23.43 -1.15 2.57
CA PHE A 99 23.59 -1.28 1.13
C PHE A 99 23.93 0.07 0.53
N ALA A 100 25.05 0.15 -0.17
CA ALA A 100 25.47 1.34 -0.88
C ALA A 100 25.44 1.07 -2.38
N GLY A 101 24.90 2.02 -3.16
CA GLY A 101 24.78 1.84 -4.59
C GLY A 101 24.36 3.10 -5.34
N TYR A 102 24.48 3.04 -6.65
CA TYR A 102 24.03 4.07 -7.57
C TYR A 102 22.52 3.97 -7.78
N LEU A 103 21.85 5.11 -7.67
CA LEU A 103 20.42 5.24 -7.94
C LEU A 103 20.16 5.12 -9.44
N LEU A 104 19.55 4.02 -9.87
CA LEU A 104 19.17 3.83 -11.27
C LEU A 104 17.86 4.52 -11.63
N ARG A 105 16.87 4.46 -10.73
CA ARG A 105 15.55 5.09 -10.92
C ARG A 105 14.83 5.29 -9.60
N VAL A 106 13.88 6.23 -9.62
CA VAL A 106 12.84 6.40 -8.60
C VAL A 106 11.49 6.16 -9.27
N ARG A 107 10.64 5.34 -8.64
CA ARG A 107 9.26 5.06 -9.04
C ARG A 107 8.32 5.80 -8.09
N HIS A 108 7.48 6.68 -8.63
CA HIS A 108 6.49 7.43 -7.87
C HIS A 108 5.11 6.79 -8.01
N ARG A 109 4.61 6.16 -6.95
CA ARG A 109 3.31 5.45 -6.90
C ARG A 109 2.64 5.67 -5.53
N GLY A 110 2.58 6.93 -5.10
CA GLY A 110 2.02 7.32 -3.80
C GLY A 110 2.74 6.60 -2.64
N PRO A 111 2.04 5.86 -1.78
CA PRO A 111 2.65 5.12 -0.67
C PRO A 111 3.54 3.96 -1.12
N LYS A 112 3.34 3.43 -2.35
CA LYS A 112 4.15 2.36 -2.95
C LYS A 112 5.38 2.89 -3.72
N SER A 113 5.75 4.15 -3.49
CA SER A 113 6.94 4.73 -4.11
C SER A 113 8.20 3.97 -3.70
N SER A 114 9.10 3.75 -4.65
CA SER A 114 10.31 2.94 -4.46
C SER A 114 11.47 3.49 -5.26
N PHE A 115 12.69 3.15 -4.88
CA PHE A 115 13.89 3.49 -5.62
C PHE A 115 14.76 2.25 -5.81
N LEU A 116 15.50 2.21 -6.92
CA LEU A 116 16.31 1.06 -7.30
C LEU A 116 17.78 1.46 -7.28
N LEU A 117 18.55 0.75 -6.46
CA LEU A 117 19.99 0.91 -6.33
C LEU A 117 20.72 -0.22 -7.03
N ARG A 118 21.89 0.09 -7.59
CA ARG A 118 22.81 -0.87 -8.21
C ARG A 118 24.21 -0.71 -7.64
N ASN A 119 24.86 -1.81 -7.30
CA ASN A 119 26.28 -1.87 -7.01
C ASN A 119 26.94 -3.01 -7.78
N ASN A 120 28.23 -2.92 -8.06
CA ASN A 120 29.02 -4.02 -8.61
C ASN A 120 29.97 -4.51 -7.51
N VAL A 121 29.62 -5.60 -6.84
CA VAL A 121 30.39 -6.17 -5.72
C VAL A 121 31.17 -7.37 -6.24
N MET A 122 32.50 -7.36 -6.11
CA MET A 122 33.37 -8.47 -6.53
C MET A 122 33.12 -8.95 -7.96
N GLY A 123 32.85 -8.01 -8.89
CA GLY A 123 32.57 -8.32 -10.29
C GLY A 123 31.13 -8.72 -10.60
N VAL A 124 30.28 -8.94 -9.60
CA VAL A 124 28.86 -9.28 -9.76
C VAL A 124 27.99 -8.03 -9.56
N GLY A 125 27.10 -7.78 -10.52
CA GLY A 125 26.15 -6.66 -10.45
C GLY A 125 24.95 -7.00 -9.57
N VAL A 126 24.81 -6.33 -8.43
CA VAL A 126 23.70 -6.50 -7.49
C VAL A 126 22.76 -5.30 -7.59
N GLU A 127 21.46 -5.58 -7.73
CA GLU A 127 20.42 -4.56 -7.74
C GLU A 127 19.43 -4.81 -6.61
N VAL A 128 19.09 -3.76 -5.87
CA VAL A 128 18.14 -3.83 -4.75
C VAL A 128 17.11 -2.73 -4.88
N LEU A 129 15.84 -3.08 -4.75
CA LEU A 129 14.72 -2.16 -4.74
C LEU A 129 14.27 -1.89 -3.31
N PHE A 130 14.19 -0.62 -2.94
CA PHE A 130 13.76 -0.16 -1.62
C PHE A 130 12.45 0.63 -1.72
N PRO A 131 11.40 0.26 -0.97
CA PRO A 131 10.21 1.10 -0.81
C PRO A 131 10.53 2.31 0.06
N VAL A 132 10.27 3.52 -0.44
CA VAL A 132 10.62 4.80 0.24
C VAL A 132 10.02 4.85 1.65
N TYR A 133 8.75 4.49 1.79
CA TYR A 133 7.99 4.58 3.03
C TYR A 133 8.03 3.29 3.86
N SER A 134 8.98 2.39 3.62
CA SER A 134 9.10 1.16 4.44
C SER A 134 9.64 1.48 5.85
N PRO A 135 9.03 0.92 6.91
CA PRO A 135 9.54 1.09 8.28
C PRO A 135 10.81 0.26 8.53
N GLN A 136 11.13 -0.67 7.63
CA GLN A 136 12.37 -1.45 7.69
C GLN A 136 13.60 -0.61 7.37
N ILE A 137 13.44 0.50 6.64
CA ILE A 137 14.53 1.42 6.36
C ILE A 137 14.75 2.28 7.59
N LYS A 138 15.97 2.22 8.14
CA LYS A 138 16.40 3.05 9.25
C LYS A 138 16.80 4.44 8.76
N SER A 139 17.68 4.51 7.76
CA SER A 139 18.20 5.78 7.24
C SER A 139 18.55 5.67 5.76
N ILE A 140 18.46 6.81 5.06
CA ILE A 140 18.91 6.98 3.68
C ILE A 140 19.85 8.17 3.68
N THR A 141 21.10 7.96 3.28
CA THR A 141 22.10 9.01 3.23
C THR A 141 22.63 9.15 1.80
N VAL A 142 22.73 10.39 1.33
CA VAL A 142 23.35 10.69 0.04
C VAL A 142 24.85 10.78 0.26
N LEU A 143 25.62 9.84 -0.29
CA LEU A 143 27.09 9.87 -0.22
C LEU A 143 27.68 10.79 -1.28
N LYS A 144 27.05 10.81 -2.46
CA LYS A 144 27.49 11.62 -3.60
C LYS A 144 26.30 11.91 -4.51
N GLU A 145 25.99 13.17 -4.78
CA GLU A 145 24.83 13.53 -5.62
C GLU A 145 25.03 13.17 -7.10
N ASN A 146 26.24 13.37 -7.61
CA ASN A 146 26.63 13.02 -8.97
C ASN A 146 27.70 11.91 -8.91
N GLY A 147 27.24 10.68 -8.71
CA GLY A 147 28.11 9.50 -8.74
C GLY A 147 28.73 9.24 -10.10
N ILE A 148 27.98 9.58 -11.15
CA ILE A 148 28.38 9.45 -12.55
C ILE A 148 29.06 10.75 -13.00
N ALA A 149 30.04 10.65 -13.92
CA ALA A 149 30.83 11.79 -14.40
C ALA A 149 29.99 12.99 -14.90
N LYS A 150 28.84 12.72 -15.54
CA LYS A 150 27.92 13.75 -16.01
C LYS A 150 26.51 13.45 -15.51
N ARG A 151 25.74 14.52 -15.32
CA ARG A 151 24.31 14.44 -15.02
C ARG A 151 23.60 13.61 -16.11
N PRO A 152 22.95 12.50 -15.76
CA PRO A 152 22.26 11.70 -16.74
C PRO A 152 21.01 12.43 -17.25
N ARG A 153 20.74 12.28 -18.54
CA ARG A 153 19.55 12.84 -19.21
C ARG A 153 18.33 11.91 -19.15
N ARG A 154 18.50 10.66 -18.70
CA ARG A 154 17.43 9.66 -18.59
C ARG A 154 16.94 9.55 -17.15
N ALA A 155 15.63 9.36 -16.96
CA ALA A 155 15.04 9.12 -15.64
C ALA A 155 15.32 7.70 -15.11
N TYR A 156 15.59 6.75 -16.00
CA TYR A 156 15.98 5.39 -15.65
C TYR A 156 17.29 5.02 -16.36
N LEU A 157 18.32 4.70 -15.58
CA LEU A 157 19.67 4.42 -16.05
C LEU A 157 19.91 2.93 -16.28
N SER A 158 19.00 2.27 -17.01
CA SER A 158 19.11 0.83 -17.31
C SER A 158 20.40 0.45 -18.05
N TYR A 159 20.98 1.38 -18.81
CA TYR A 159 22.22 1.18 -19.56
C TYR A 159 23.45 0.93 -18.67
N LEU A 160 23.40 1.30 -17.38
CA LEU A 160 24.48 1.05 -16.41
C LEU A 160 24.66 -0.45 -16.06
N ARG A 161 23.81 -1.32 -16.61
CA ARG A 161 23.96 -2.77 -16.57
C ARG A 161 24.96 -3.30 -17.59
N GLN A 162 25.19 -2.54 -18.66
CA GLN A 162 26.08 -2.97 -19.74
C GLN A 162 27.55 -2.78 -19.32
N PRO A 163 28.46 -3.71 -19.68
CA PRO A 163 29.88 -3.62 -19.34
C PRO A 163 30.55 -2.31 -19.79
N ARG A 164 30.10 -1.75 -20.91
CA ARG A 164 30.58 -0.46 -21.45
C ARG A 164 30.43 0.70 -20.47
N PHE A 165 29.41 0.67 -19.61
CA PHE A 165 29.10 1.73 -18.66
C PHE A 165 29.41 1.29 -17.22
N ARG A 166 30.57 0.66 -17.01
CA ARG A 166 31.01 0.19 -15.70
C ARG A 166 31.06 1.35 -14.70
N LEU A 167 30.39 1.16 -13.58
CA LEU A 167 30.34 2.11 -12.48
C LEU A 167 31.61 1.98 -11.62
N PRO A 168 32.15 3.10 -11.10
CA PRO A 168 33.22 3.06 -10.09
C PRO A 168 32.76 2.32 -8.82
N PRO A 169 33.67 1.64 -8.09
CA PRO A 169 33.37 1.00 -6.82
C PRO A 169 32.84 2.03 -5.80
N VAL A 170 31.86 1.60 -4.99
CA VAL A 170 31.17 2.46 -4.01
C VAL A 170 31.85 2.41 -2.63
N GLU A 171 32.65 1.36 -2.40
CA GLU A 171 33.32 1.04 -1.15
C GLU A 171 34.17 2.22 -0.61
N PRO A 172 34.95 2.96 -1.42
CA PRO A 172 35.72 4.10 -0.94
C PRO A 172 34.84 5.23 -0.37
N LEU A 173 33.67 5.48 -0.96
CA LEU A 173 32.74 6.52 -0.49
C LEU A 173 32.12 6.14 0.85
N VAL A 174 31.74 4.87 1.00
CA VAL A 174 31.21 4.33 2.25
C VAL A 174 32.26 4.41 3.34
N ARG A 175 33.49 3.97 3.06
CA ARG A 175 34.60 4.03 4.01
C ARG A 175 34.84 5.46 4.50
N LYS A 176 34.95 6.43 3.58
CA LYS A 176 35.12 7.85 3.91
C LYS A 176 33.99 8.37 4.81
N PHE A 177 32.74 8.02 4.50
CA PHE A 177 31.59 8.41 5.31
C PHE A 177 31.62 7.79 6.71
N MET A 178 31.99 6.52 6.82
CA MET A 178 32.07 5.82 8.11
C MET A 178 33.24 6.32 8.97
N GLU A 179 34.38 6.65 8.37
CA GLU A 179 35.50 7.29 9.06
C GLU A 179 35.12 8.68 9.57
N GLY A 180 34.38 9.47 8.78
CA GLY A 180 33.87 10.77 9.20
C GLY A 180 32.86 10.72 10.34
N LYS A 181 32.13 9.60 10.52
CA LYS A 181 31.21 9.38 11.64
C LYS A 181 31.90 9.01 12.96
N LYS A 182 33.15 8.53 12.91
CA LYS A 182 33.90 8.11 14.10
C LYS A 182 34.64 9.26 14.78
N LYS A 183 34.89 10.33 14.05
CA LYS A 183 35.43 11.59 14.58
C LYS A 183 34.30 12.42 15.14
#